data_AF-A0A1G3BW96-F1
#
_entry.id   AF-A0A1G3BW96-F1
#
_cell.length_a   1.000
_cell.length_b   1.000
_cell.length_c   1.000
_cell.angle_alpha   90.00
_cell.angle_beta   90.00
_cell.angle_gamma   90.00
#
_symmetry.space_group_name_H-M   'P 1'
#
loop_
_entity.id
_entity.type
_entity.pdbx_description
1 polymer ?
#
loop_
_entity_poly.entity_id
_entity_poly.type
_entity_poly.pdbx_seq_one_letter_code
_entity_poly.pdbx_strand_id
1 'polypeptide(L)'
;MQERLGEIKKSGGGWLEPAKEFITTCNRAGSVAWQGNPSAKRAFLKNLGSNFILKDRNLIMERAYPYELVAKISPSENWLPLEDSNLGPGGYT
;
A
#
# COMPACT_ATOMS: atom_id res chain seq x y z
N MET A 1 22.28 25.49 -23.06
CA MET A 1 21.72 24.23 -22.50
C MET A 1 21.34 24.31 -21.02
N GLN A 2 21.71 25.33 -20.24
CA GLN A 2 21.25 25.47 -18.85
C GLN A 2 19.90 26.18 -18.68
N GLU A 3 19.52 27.05 -19.62
CA GLU A 3 18.30 27.86 -19.52
C GLU A 3 17.01 27.01 -19.51
N ARG A 4 16.97 25.92 -20.29
CA ARG A 4 15.81 25.01 -20.34
C ARG A 4 15.59 24.21 -19.06
N LEU A 5 16.63 23.95 -18.26
CA LEU A 5 16.50 23.24 -16.99
C LEU A 5 15.94 24.16 -15.89
N GLY A 6 16.31 25.45 -15.93
CA GLY A 6 15.77 26.46 -15.02
C GLY A 6 14.28 26.72 -15.22
N GLU A 7 13.82 26.72 -16.47
CA GLU A 7 12.41 26.85 -16.84
C GLU A 7 11.58 25.64 -16.40
N ILE A 8 12.11 24.41 -16.49
CA ILE A 8 11.46 23.21 -15.92
C ILE A 8 11.39 23.29 -14.38
N LYS A 9 12.39 23.89 -13.72
CA LYS A 9 12.35 24.08 -12.26
C LYS A 9 11.40 25.20 -11.82
N LYS A 10 11.15 26.19 -12.69
CA LYS A 10 10.27 27.34 -12.43
C LYS A 10 8.82 27.15 -12.92
N SER A 11 8.59 26.32 -13.93
CA SER A 11 7.25 26.04 -14.50
C SER A 11 6.82 24.56 -14.40
N GLY A 12 7.74 23.66 -14.05
CA GLY A 12 7.51 22.22 -13.95
C GLY A 12 6.84 21.82 -12.64
N GLY A 13 5.51 21.82 -12.69
CA GLY A 13 4.72 20.64 -12.34
C GLY A 13 4.78 20.20 -10.89
N GLY A 14 3.91 20.79 -10.06
CA GLY A 14 3.59 20.29 -8.72
C GLY A 14 3.03 18.86 -8.65
N TRP A 15 3.05 18.10 -9.76
CA TRP A 15 2.67 16.69 -9.85
C TRP A 15 3.85 15.73 -9.66
N LEU A 16 5.10 16.17 -9.90
CA LEU A 16 6.28 15.29 -9.81
C LEU A 16 6.58 14.88 -8.37
N GLU A 17 6.55 15.84 -7.44
CA GLU A 17 6.77 15.55 -6.02
C GLU A 17 5.69 14.61 -5.46
N PRO A 18 4.37 14.83 -5.69
CA PRO A 18 3.33 13.85 -5.33
C PRO A 18 3.52 12.47 -5.96
N ALA A 19 3.95 12.39 -7.23
CA ALA A 19 4.20 11.11 -7.90
C ALA A 19 5.38 10.35 -7.25
N LYS A 20 6.44 11.06 -6.87
CA LYS A 20 7.58 10.50 -6.15
C LYS A 20 7.18 9.98 -4.77
N GLU A 21 6.40 10.74 -4.02
CA GLU A 21 5.88 10.31 -2.71
C GLU A 21 4.97 9.08 -2.82
N PHE A 22 4.12 9.05 -3.85
CA PHE A 22 3.27 7.91 -4.16
C PHE A 22 4.08 6.63 -4.42
N ILE A 23 5.06 6.68 -5.33
CA ILE A 23 5.90 5.51 -5.65
C ILE A 23 6.69 5.06 -4.42
N THR A 24 7.24 6.00 -3.66
CA THR A 24 7.99 5.71 -2.43
C THR A 24 7.11 5.01 -1.40
N THR A 25 5.87 5.46 -1.24
CA THR A 25 4.90 4.86 -0.32
C THR A 25 4.52 3.44 -0.77
N CYS A 26 4.30 3.23 -2.07
CA CYS A 26 4.01 1.90 -2.63
C CYS A 26 5.19 0.93 -2.44
N ASN A 27 6.43 1.39 -2.65
CA ASN A 27 7.63 0.58 -2.43
C ASN A 27 7.73 0.15 -0.95
N ARG A 28 7.47 1.07 -0.02
CA ARG A 28 7.49 0.78 1.42
C ARG A 28 6.40 -0.20 1.87
N ALA A 29 5.29 -0.29 1.14
CA ALA A 29 4.14 -1.14 1.50
C ALA A 29 4.55 -2.60 1.70
N GLY A 30 5.40 -3.15 0.83
CA GLY A 30 5.89 -4.52 0.94
C GLY A 30 6.65 -4.75 2.25
N SER A 31 7.61 -3.89 2.57
CA SER A 31 8.38 -3.99 3.82
C SER A 31 7.48 -3.95 5.06
N VAL A 32 6.50 -3.05 5.08
CA VAL A 32 5.54 -2.93 6.21
C VAL A 32 4.65 -4.17 6.31
N ALA A 33 4.25 -4.76 5.19
CA ALA A 33 3.45 -5.98 5.16
C ALA A 33 4.23 -7.19 5.73
N TRP A 34 5.52 -7.30 5.39
CA TRP A 34 6.41 -8.35 5.89
C TRP A 34 6.78 -8.21 7.36
N GLN A 35 6.82 -6.99 7.88
CA GLN A 35 7.08 -6.78 9.31
C GLN A 35 5.96 -7.39 10.16
N GLY A 36 6.32 -8.21 11.14
CA GLY A 36 5.39 -8.76 12.14
C GLY A 36 4.86 -7.73 13.14
N ASN A 37 4.85 -6.43 12.80
CA ASN A 37 4.49 -5.33 13.68
C ASN A 37 3.10 -4.76 13.30
N PRO A 38 2.02 -5.13 14.02
CA PRO A 38 0.68 -4.65 13.72
C PRO A 38 0.53 -3.13 13.83
N SER A 39 1.26 -2.49 14.74
CA SER A 39 1.22 -1.04 14.92
C SER A 39 1.79 -0.30 13.71
N ALA A 40 2.88 -0.80 13.11
CA ALA A 40 3.46 -0.25 11.90
C ALA A 40 2.51 -0.40 10.69
N LYS A 41 1.85 -1.56 10.56
CA LYS A 41 0.82 -1.78 9.53
C LYS A 41 -0.34 -0.80 9.70
N ARG A 42 -0.86 -0.64 10.92
CA ARG A 42 -1.95 0.31 11.21
C ARG A 42 -1.56 1.75 10.89
N ALA A 43 -0.36 2.19 11.27
CA ALA A 43 0.12 3.54 11.01
C ALA A 43 0.26 3.80 9.51
N PHE A 44 0.83 2.83 8.77
CA PHE A 44 0.95 2.92 7.31
C PHE A 44 -0.41 3.04 6.64
N LEU A 45 -1.37 2.20 7.03
CA LEU A 45 -2.71 2.20 6.48
C LEU A 45 -3.48 3.50 6.75
N LYS A 46 -3.30 4.13 7.92
CA LYS A 46 -3.84 5.47 8.20
C LYS A 46 -3.29 6.53 7.25
N ASN A 47 -2.00 6.49 6.93
CA ASN A 47 -1.37 7.47 6.05
C ASN A 47 -1.89 7.39 4.60
N LEU A 48 -2.41 6.24 4.16
CA LEU A 48 -3.02 6.09 2.84
C LEU A 48 -4.42 6.73 2.75
N GLY A 49 -4.93 7.31 3.84
CA GLY A 49 -6.29 7.80 3.92
C GLY A 49 -7.33 6.68 3.89
N SER A 50 -6.94 5.46 4.27
CA SER A 50 -7.84 4.31 4.18
C SER A 50 -8.83 4.27 5.34
N ASN A 51 -10.12 4.18 5.02
CA ASN A 51 -11.16 3.87 6.00
C ASN A 51 -11.36 2.36 6.07
N PHE A 52 -11.04 1.77 7.23
CA PHE A 52 -11.28 0.35 7.50
C PHE A 52 -12.59 0.19 8.25
N ILE A 53 -13.51 -0.52 7.63
CA ILE A 53 -14.77 -0.91 8.26
C ILE A 53 -14.78 -2.43 8.34
N LEU A 54 -14.86 -2.96 9.56
CA LEU A 54 -15.11 -4.39 9.75
C LEU A 54 -16.63 -4.56 9.89
N LYS A 55 -17.25 -5.19 8.89
CA LYS A 55 -18.69 -5.43 8.86
C LYS A 55 -18.96 -6.86 8.45
N ASP A 56 -19.78 -7.58 9.21
CA ASP A 56 -20.17 -8.97 8.91
C ASP A 56 -18.95 -9.90 8.68
N ARG A 57 -17.88 -9.72 9.47
CA ARG A 57 -16.57 -10.41 9.34
C ARG A 57 -15.82 -10.13 8.03
N ASN A 58 -16.31 -9.21 7.21
CA ASN A 58 -15.64 -8.73 6.02
C ASN A 58 -14.91 -7.42 6.32
N LEU A 59 -13.64 -7.36 5.93
CA LEU A 59 -12.85 -6.13 6.00
C LEU A 59 -13.10 -5.31 4.71
N ILE A 60 -13.78 -4.18 4.87
CA ILE A 60 -14.02 -3.22 3.80
C ILE A 60 -12.96 -2.12 3.92
N MET A 61 -12.23 -1.86 2.84
CA MET A 61 -11.23 -0.81 2.79
C MET A 61 -11.52 0.13 1.61
N GLU A 62 -11.81 1.38 1.94
CA GLU A 62 -11.82 2.48 0.96
C GLU A 62 -10.42 3.09 0.92
N ARG A 63 -9.84 3.26 -0.28
CA ARG A 63 -8.53 3.90 -0.47
C ARG A 63 -8.72 5.28 -1.09
N ALA A 64 -7.99 6.26 -0.60
CA ALA A 64 -7.93 7.56 -1.26
C ALA A 64 -7.20 7.46 -2.61
N TYR A 65 -7.54 8.34 -3.55
CA TYR A 65 -6.72 8.58 -4.73
C TYR A 65 -5.33 9.09 -4.29
N PRO A 66 -4.21 8.63 -4.89
CA PRO A 66 -4.08 7.75 -6.06
C PRO A 66 -3.98 6.24 -5.74
N TYR A 67 -4.02 5.82 -4.49
CA TYR A 67 -3.82 4.42 -4.09
C TYR A 67 -4.92 3.46 -4.56
N GLU A 68 -6.10 4.00 -4.85
CA GLU A 68 -7.17 3.27 -5.53
C GLU A 68 -6.70 2.68 -6.88
N LEU A 69 -5.88 3.41 -7.64
CA LEU A 69 -5.40 2.98 -8.96
C LEU A 69 -4.60 1.67 -8.88
N VAL A 70 -3.65 1.58 -7.94
CA VAL A 70 -2.80 0.40 -7.78
C VAL A 70 -3.62 -0.82 -7.41
N ALA A 71 -4.61 -0.67 -6.55
CA ALA A 71 -5.40 -1.79 -6.09
C ALA A 71 -6.41 -2.31 -7.13
N LYS A 72 -6.80 -1.49 -8.11
CA LYS A 72 -7.59 -1.95 -9.26
C LYS A 72 -6.75 -2.78 -10.23
N ILE A 73 -5.45 -2.51 -10.32
CA ILE A 73 -4.53 -3.20 -11.23
C ILE A 73 -4.19 -4.60 -10.72
N SER A 74 -4.09 -4.78 -9.41
CA SER A 74 -3.91 -6.08 -8.77
C SER A 74 -4.98 -6.30 -7.69
N PRO A 75 -6.18 -6.79 -8.07
CA PRO A 75 -7.14 -7.26 -7.09
C PRO A 75 -6.51 -8.49 -6.44
N SER A 76 -5.89 -8.29 -5.28
CA SER A 76 -5.48 -9.38 -4.42
C SER A 76 -6.76 -10.02 -3.87
N GLU A 77 -7.32 -10.99 -4.61
CA GLU A 77 -8.55 -11.69 -4.26
C GLU A 77 -8.41 -12.44 -2.92
N ASN A 78 -7.18 -12.77 -2.53
CA ASN A 78 -6.88 -13.49 -1.31
C ASN A 78 -6.00 -12.64 -0.38
N TRP A 79 -6.64 -11.81 0.46
CA TRP A 79 -6.00 -11.19 1.63
C TRP A 79 -5.89 -12.12 2.83
N LEU A 80 -6.41 -13.34 2.71
CA LEU A 80 -6.21 -14.35 3.73
C LEU A 80 -4.71 -14.59 3.88
N PRO A 81 -4.22 -14.76 5.12
CA PRO A 81 -2.90 -15.31 5.31
C PRO A 81 -2.82 -16.56 4.44
N LEU A 82 -1.81 -16.64 3.57
CA LEU A 82 -1.47 -17.88 2.90
C LEU A 82 -1.41 -18.92 4.03
N GLU A 83 -2.32 -19.89 4.05
CA GLU A 83 -2.16 -21.07 4.90
C GLU A 83 -0.73 -21.55 4.62
N ASP A 84 0.10 -21.53 5.64
CA ASP A 84 1.44 -22.03 5.49
C ASP A 84 1.30 -23.48 5.07
N SER A 85 1.93 -23.85 3.95
CA SER A 85 1.87 -25.21 3.41
C SER A 85 2.59 -26.24 4.31
N ASN A 86 2.90 -25.86 5.55
CA ASN A 86 3.62 -26.61 6.55
C ASN A 86 2.70 -27.19 7.64
N LEU A 87 1.41 -27.40 7.36
CA LEU A 87 0.61 -28.37 8.12
C LEU A 87 1.12 -29.78 7.81
N GLY A 88 2.23 -30.15 8.45
CA GLY A 88 2.65 -31.53 8.56
C GLY A 88 1.57 -32.35 9.27
N PRO A 89 1.45 -33.65 8.98
CA PRO A 89 0.47 -34.50 9.64
C PRO A 89 0.96 -34.80 11.06
N GLY A 90 0.56 -33.95 12.01
CA GLY A 90 0.69 -34.19 13.44
C GLY A 90 -0.32 -33.28 14.13
N GLY A 91 -1.31 -33.76 14.87
CA GLY A 91 -1.45 -35.01 15.57
C GLY A 91 -1.99 -34.64 16.95
N TYR A 92 -3.30 -34.75 17.14
CA TYR A 92 -3.92 -34.78 18.47
C TYR A 92 -5.09 -35.76 18.41
N THR A 93 -4.84 -36.97 18.89
CA THR A 93 -5.81 -37.77 19.63
C THR A 93 -6.19 -37.06 20.92
#